data_AF-A0A3D0V4B4-F1
#
_entry.id   AF-A0A3D0V4B4-F1
#
_cell.length_a   1.000
_cell.length_b   1.000
_cell.length_c   1.000
_cell.angle_alpha   90.00
_cell.angle_beta   90.00
_cell.angle_gamma   90.00
#
_symmetry.space_group_name_H-M   'P 1'
#
loop_
_entity.id
_entity.type
_entity.pdbx_description
1 polymer ?
#
loop_
_entity_poly.entity_id
_entity_poly.type
_entity_poly.pdbx_seq_one_letter_code
_entity_poly.pdbx_strand_id
1 'polypeptide(L)'
;MSFMNTLEPIRSLPSHEISWKWVVGAIVFVIVLILGTILFTRSWKTHQVLEATQQSEVQALLKECEGVENQETCQTRAIGSYAQKLGAVEICKVLEGDAFDECVWSVARDRENVDFCKEIIDVQTQQICADALYLSQALASGKEKDCQNILDAEKQEGCLRVLAGPLTSENCFERTGDSSYCAQVLLMEQAIMAKDPDICQQITDTNLIASCEDVVGIGDRDGDGLDELQEMRFGTSDVNADSDSDGLSDGEEVNTYFTDPLNPDTDGDGYLDGAEVRAGYSPLIVAGK
;
A
#
# COMPACT_ATOMS: atom_id res chain seq x y z
N MET A 1 65.09 -48.57 71.06
CA MET A 1 64.93 -47.34 71.86
C MET A 1 64.26 -46.32 70.95
N SER A 2 63.17 -45.64 71.25
CA SER A 2 62.33 -45.51 72.43
C SER A 2 60.96 -44.98 71.94
N PHE A 3 59.90 -45.38 72.62
CA PHE A 3 58.56 -44.81 72.56
C PHE A 3 58.54 -43.33 73.01
N MET A 4 57.54 -42.58 72.54
CA MET A 4 56.66 -41.64 73.26
C MET A 4 55.84 -40.85 72.20
N ASN A 5 54.58 -41.15 71.89
CA ASN A 5 53.33 -41.01 72.67
C ASN A 5 53.13 -39.63 73.35
N THR A 6 52.36 -38.77 72.69
CA THR A 6 51.55 -37.71 73.31
C THR A 6 50.17 -37.67 72.62
N LEU A 7 49.11 -37.92 73.39
CA LEU A 7 47.71 -37.73 72.98
C LEU A 7 47.16 -36.53 73.75
N GLU A 8 46.57 -35.57 73.04
CA GLU A 8 45.80 -34.45 73.62
C GLU A 8 44.28 -34.74 73.55
N PRO A 9 43.46 -34.12 74.43
CA PRO A 9 42.05 -34.48 74.59
C PRO A 9 41.11 -33.74 73.62
N ILE A 10 40.05 -34.43 73.20
CA ILE A 10 39.01 -33.97 72.27
C ILE A 10 38.12 -32.90 72.94
N ARG A 11 38.06 -31.69 72.36
CA ARG A 11 37.01 -30.69 72.66
C ARG A 11 35.73 -31.04 71.90
N SER A 12 34.60 -31.05 72.61
CA SER A 12 33.25 -31.18 72.07
C SER A 12 32.87 -29.98 71.18
N LEU A 13 32.39 -30.24 69.96
CA LEU A 13 31.83 -29.26 69.03
C LEU A 13 30.37 -28.89 69.41
N PRO A 14 29.94 -27.63 69.29
CA PRO A 14 28.56 -27.22 69.53
C PRO A 14 27.66 -27.56 68.33
N SER A 15 26.45 -28.06 68.60
CA SER A 15 25.42 -28.36 67.61
C SER A 15 24.84 -27.07 67.03
N HIS A 16 25.18 -26.76 65.77
CA HIS A 16 24.56 -25.69 65.01
C HIS A 16 23.14 -26.11 64.61
N GLU A 17 22.10 -25.47 65.15
CA GLU A 17 20.74 -25.62 64.64
C GLU A 17 20.63 -24.94 63.28
N ILE A 18 20.45 -25.75 62.23
CA ILE A 18 20.29 -25.26 60.86
C ILE A 18 18.89 -24.65 60.74
N SER A 19 18.82 -23.36 60.47
CA SER A 19 17.54 -22.65 60.28
C SER A 19 16.79 -23.22 59.07
N TRP A 20 15.58 -23.74 59.31
CA TRP A 20 14.73 -24.43 58.33
C TRP A 20 14.44 -23.59 57.08
N LYS A 21 14.51 -22.26 57.17
CA LYS A 21 14.35 -21.35 56.02
C LYS A 21 15.43 -21.55 54.95
N TRP A 22 16.67 -21.84 55.34
CA TRP A 22 17.76 -22.14 54.40
C TRP A 22 17.60 -23.51 53.76
N VAL A 23 17.07 -24.47 54.52
CA VAL A 23 16.77 -25.82 54.00
C VAL A 23 15.68 -25.74 52.94
N VAL A 24 14.58 -25.02 53.22
CA VAL A 24 13.50 -24.83 52.24
C VAL A 24 13.98 -24.05 51.02
N GLY A 25 14.78 -22.98 51.22
CA GLY A 25 15.38 -22.23 50.11
C GLY A 25 16.29 -23.08 49.22
N ALA A 26 17.13 -23.93 49.82
CA ALA A 26 17.99 -24.86 49.09
C ALA A 26 17.19 -25.91 48.32
N ILE A 27 16.12 -26.46 48.92
CA ILE A 27 15.24 -27.43 48.25
C ILE A 27 14.52 -26.79 47.06
N VAL A 28 13.96 -25.59 47.22
CA VAL A 28 13.29 -24.87 46.11
C VAL A 28 14.30 -24.56 44.99
N PHE A 29 15.50 -24.12 45.33
CA PHE A 29 16.55 -23.85 44.34
C PHE A 29 16.95 -25.11 43.57
N VAL A 30 17.12 -26.24 44.26
CA VAL A 30 17.41 -27.53 43.62
C VAL A 30 16.26 -27.98 42.73
N ILE A 31 15.00 -27.82 43.17
CA ILE A 31 13.83 -28.14 42.34
C ILE A 31 13.79 -27.26 41.09
N VAL A 32 14.07 -25.96 41.20
CA VAL A 32 14.11 -25.05 40.04
C VAL A 32 15.23 -25.44 39.08
N LEU A 33 16.42 -25.80 39.56
CA LEU A 33 17.51 -26.30 38.72
C LEU A 33 17.16 -27.63 38.03
N ILE A 34 16.51 -28.55 38.73
CA ILE A 34 16.05 -29.83 38.16
C ILE A 34 14.97 -29.58 37.10
N LEU A 35 13.98 -28.72 37.38
CA LEU A 35 12.93 -28.38 36.41
C LEU A 35 13.53 -27.65 35.20
N GLY A 36 14.44 -26.70 35.41
CA GLY A 36 15.14 -26.00 34.33
C GLY A 36 15.95 -26.94 33.45
N THR A 37 16.68 -27.88 34.03
CA THR A 37 17.44 -28.88 33.26
C THR A 37 16.53 -29.86 32.51
N ILE A 38 15.39 -30.27 33.09
CA ILE A 38 14.40 -31.11 32.39
C ILE A 38 13.75 -30.37 31.22
N LEU A 39 13.37 -29.10 31.39
CA LEU A 39 12.78 -28.29 30.32
C LEU A 39 13.80 -28.03 29.21
N PHE A 40 15.04 -27.69 29.58
CA PHE A 40 16.12 -27.45 28.63
C PHE A 40 16.45 -28.70 27.81
N THR A 41 16.62 -29.86 28.47
CA THR A 41 16.90 -31.13 27.77
C THR A 41 15.77 -31.56 26.85
N ARG A 42 14.51 -31.36 27.25
CA ARG A 42 13.35 -31.61 26.38
C ARG A 42 13.33 -30.68 25.17
N SER A 43 13.48 -29.37 25.39
CA SER A 43 13.52 -28.37 24.31
C SER A 43 14.62 -28.68 23.30
N TRP A 44 15.82 -29.02 23.81
CA TRP A 44 16.98 -29.32 22.98
C TRP A 44 16.79 -30.60 22.16
N LYS A 45 16.25 -31.66 22.77
CA LYS A 45 15.92 -32.90 22.08
C LYS A 45 14.87 -32.69 21.00
N THR A 46 13.86 -31.85 21.24
CA THR A 46 12.85 -31.50 20.25
C THR A 46 13.46 -30.75 19.06
N HIS A 47 14.38 -29.81 19.31
CA HIS A 47 15.09 -29.09 18.24
C HIS A 47 15.92 -30.02 17.35
N GLN A 48 16.70 -30.93 17.96
CA GLN A 48 17.50 -31.90 17.19
C GLN A 48 16.66 -32.81 16.30
N VAL A 49 15.49 -33.23 16.78
CA VAL A 49 14.59 -34.08 15.98
C VAL A 49 13.98 -33.29 14.82
N LEU A 50 13.64 -32.02 15.04
CA LEU A 50 13.10 -31.14 13.98
C LEU A 50 14.13 -30.95 12.86
N GLU A 51 15.38 -30.62 13.21
CA GLU A 51 16.48 -30.44 12.26
C GLU A 51 16.77 -31.73 11.48
N ALA A 52 16.84 -32.87 12.17
CA ALA A 52 17.06 -34.17 11.51
C ALA A 52 15.90 -34.55 10.56
N THR A 53 14.65 -34.24 10.94
CA THR A 53 13.48 -34.50 10.10
C THR A 53 13.48 -33.60 8.87
N GLN A 54 13.76 -32.31 9.04
CA GLN A 54 13.89 -31.36 7.93
C GLN A 54 14.96 -31.80 6.93
N GLN A 55 16.12 -32.24 7.42
CA GLN A 55 17.21 -32.69 6.57
C GLN A 55 16.87 -33.97 5.80
N SER A 56 16.09 -34.89 6.39
CA SER A 56 15.61 -36.09 5.71
C SER A 56 14.64 -35.77 4.55
N GLU A 57 13.74 -34.80 4.74
CA GLU A 57 12.78 -34.39 3.71
C GLU A 57 13.47 -33.67 2.56
N VAL A 58 14.42 -32.78 2.87
CA VAL A 58 15.23 -32.08 1.85
C VAL A 58 15.98 -33.08 0.97
N GLN A 59 16.58 -34.12 1.57
CA GLN A 59 17.24 -35.18 0.80
C GLN A 59 16.27 -35.97 -0.09
N ALA A 60 15.05 -36.22 0.38
CA ALA A 60 14.04 -36.92 -0.43
C ALA A 60 13.63 -36.09 -1.66
N LEU A 61 13.42 -34.79 -1.49
CA LEU A 61 13.08 -33.86 -2.59
C LEU A 61 14.19 -33.76 -3.63
N LEU A 62 15.45 -33.65 -3.20
CA LEU A 62 16.59 -33.61 -4.12
C LEU A 62 16.70 -34.87 -4.96
N LYS A 63 16.42 -36.04 -4.34
CA LYS A 63 16.45 -37.33 -5.02
C LYS A 63 15.35 -37.48 -6.07
N GLU A 64 14.17 -36.88 -5.84
CA GLU A 64 13.08 -36.87 -6.82
C GLU A 64 13.47 -36.12 -8.12
N CYS A 65 14.38 -35.16 -8.02
CA CYS A 65 14.88 -34.40 -9.16
C CYS A 65 16.04 -35.08 -9.92
N GLU A 66 16.58 -36.21 -9.43
CA GLU A 66 17.67 -36.91 -10.10
C GLU A 66 17.21 -37.52 -11.44
N GLY A 67 17.94 -37.23 -12.52
CA GLY A 67 17.65 -37.76 -13.86
C GLY A 67 16.56 -37.00 -14.62
N VAL A 68 16.08 -35.87 -14.10
CA VAL A 68 15.21 -34.94 -14.83
C VAL A 68 16.04 -34.07 -15.78
N GLU A 69 15.52 -33.77 -16.97
CA GLU A 69 16.20 -33.02 -18.05
C GLU A 69 16.76 -31.66 -17.59
N ASN A 70 16.07 -30.98 -16.66
CA ASN A 70 16.55 -29.76 -16.00
C ASN A 70 16.52 -29.93 -14.48
N GLN A 71 17.54 -30.62 -13.98
CA GLN A 71 17.68 -30.96 -12.56
C GLN A 71 17.75 -29.72 -11.67
N GLU A 72 18.47 -28.67 -12.08
CA GLU A 72 18.59 -27.42 -11.31
C GLU A 72 17.23 -26.75 -11.11
N THR A 73 16.46 -26.54 -12.19
CA THR A 73 15.11 -25.95 -12.10
C THR A 73 14.15 -26.80 -11.26
N CYS A 74 14.27 -28.14 -11.33
CA CYS A 74 13.50 -29.03 -10.47
C CYS A 74 13.84 -28.80 -8.99
N GLN A 75 15.13 -28.78 -8.66
CA GLN A 75 15.61 -28.58 -7.30
C GLN A 75 15.21 -27.21 -6.75
N THR A 76 15.41 -26.13 -7.52
CA THR A 76 15.02 -24.77 -7.13
C THR A 76 13.53 -24.70 -6.79
N ARG A 77 12.67 -25.29 -7.62
CA ARG A 77 11.22 -25.31 -7.38
C ARG A 77 10.84 -26.13 -6.15
N ALA A 78 11.36 -27.35 -6.03
CA ALA A 78 11.01 -28.27 -4.95
C ALA A 78 11.48 -27.74 -3.59
N ILE A 79 12.74 -27.33 -3.51
CA ILE A 79 13.34 -26.76 -2.29
C ILE A 79 12.71 -25.41 -1.98
N GLY A 80 12.52 -24.54 -2.97
CA GLY A 80 11.86 -23.24 -2.79
C GLY A 80 10.45 -23.35 -2.23
N SER A 81 9.62 -24.26 -2.77
CA SER A 81 8.27 -24.50 -2.24
C SER A 81 8.29 -25.04 -0.81
N TYR A 82 9.23 -25.94 -0.50
CA TYR A 82 9.37 -26.48 0.85
C TYR A 82 9.86 -25.42 1.86
N ALA A 83 10.85 -24.62 1.48
CA ALA A 83 11.37 -23.51 2.26
C ALA A 83 10.28 -22.47 2.56
N GLN A 84 9.47 -22.12 1.55
CA GLN A 84 8.33 -21.21 1.68
C GLN A 84 7.30 -21.74 2.67
N LYS A 85 6.89 -23.01 2.51
CA LYS A 85 5.93 -23.67 3.41
C LYS A 85 6.37 -23.62 4.87
N LEU A 86 7.67 -23.77 5.13
CA LEU A 86 8.22 -23.70 6.49
C LEU A 86 8.57 -22.28 6.94
N GLY A 87 8.77 -21.34 6.01
CA GLY A 87 9.19 -19.97 6.30
C GLY A 87 10.66 -19.90 6.74
N ALA A 88 11.50 -20.79 6.20
CA ALA A 88 12.87 -20.97 6.66
C ALA A 88 13.86 -20.86 5.50
N VAL A 89 14.57 -19.73 5.44
CA VAL A 89 15.62 -19.45 4.43
C VAL A 89 16.82 -20.40 4.54
N GLU A 90 17.04 -20.98 5.72
CA GLU A 90 18.09 -21.97 5.97
C GLU A 90 17.98 -23.20 5.06
N ILE A 91 16.75 -23.55 4.65
CA ILE A 91 16.49 -24.66 3.74
C ILE A 91 17.03 -24.35 2.34
N CYS A 92 17.06 -23.07 1.93
CA CYS A 92 17.56 -22.67 0.63
C CYS A 92 19.07 -22.95 0.48
N LYS A 93 19.84 -23.04 1.58
CA LYS A 93 21.31 -23.19 1.57
C LYS A 93 21.84 -24.47 0.90
N VAL A 94 20.95 -25.40 0.53
CA VAL A 94 21.30 -26.57 -0.30
C VAL A 94 21.38 -26.26 -1.78
N LEU A 95 20.87 -25.11 -2.21
CA LEU A 95 20.97 -24.57 -3.57
C LEU A 95 22.21 -23.66 -3.67
N GLU A 96 22.66 -23.42 -4.89
CA GLU A 96 23.81 -22.57 -5.20
C GLU A 96 23.45 -21.48 -6.20
N GLY A 97 24.19 -20.37 -6.20
CA GLY A 97 24.02 -19.27 -7.16
C GLY A 97 22.60 -18.67 -7.18
N ASP A 98 22.11 -18.36 -8.37
CA ASP A 98 20.81 -17.70 -8.57
C ASP A 98 19.63 -18.50 -7.99
N ALA A 99 19.72 -19.84 -7.99
CA ALA A 99 18.71 -20.71 -7.39
C ALA A 99 18.54 -20.50 -5.87
N PHE A 100 19.65 -20.22 -5.17
CA PHE A 100 19.62 -19.87 -3.75
C PHE A 100 18.91 -18.53 -3.54
N ASP A 101 19.29 -17.51 -4.31
CA ASP A 101 18.74 -16.16 -4.21
C ASP A 101 17.23 -16.14 -4.52
N GLU A 102 16.78 -16.85 -5.56
CA GLU A 102 15.36 -17.02 -5.90
C GLU A 102 14.58 -17.72 -4.77
N CYS A 103 15.16 -18.74 -4.15
CA CYS A 103 14.54 -19.45 -3.04
C CYS A 103 14.36 -18.53 -1.83
N VAL A 104 15.42 -17.80 -1.44
CA VAL A 104 15.37 -16.85 -0.31
C VAL A 104 14.35 -15.75 -0.58
N TRP A 105 14.32 -15.18 -1.80
CA TRP A 105 13.35 -14.16 -2.16
C TRP A 105 11.91 -14.68 -2.08
N SER A 106 11.65 -15.91 -2.54
CA SER A 106 10.32 -16.52 -2.40
C SER A 106 9.86 -16.62 -0.94
N VAL A 107 10.75 -17.03 -0.04
CA VAL A 107 10.48 -17.10 1.41
C VAL A 107 10.27 -15.71 2.02
N ALA A 108 11.12 -14.74 1.66
CA ALA A 108 11.01 -13.35 2.10
C ALA A 108 9.63 -12.78 1.78
N ARG A 109 9.21 -12.91 0.52
CA ARG A 109 7.92 -12.40 0.04
C ARG A 109 6.73 -13.07 0.73
N ASP A 110 6.77 -14.39 0.90
CA ASP A 110 5.68 -15.14 1.57
C ASP A 110 5.50 -14.74 3.05
N ARG A 111 6.60 -14.42 3.72
CA ARG A 111 6.61 -14.05 5.14
C ARG A 111 6.55 -12.55 5.38
N GLU A 112 6.51 -11.75 4.30
CA GLU A 112 6.58 -10.29 4.33
C GLU A 112 7.73 -9.79 5.23
N ASN A 113 8.86 -10.50 5.22
CA ASN A 113 9.98 -10.24 6.12
C ASN A 113 11.22 -9.81 5.33
N VAL A 114 11.51 -8.51 5.38
CA VAL A 114 12.65 -7.88 4.68
C VAL A 114 13.99 -8.39 5.19
N ASP A 115 14.08 -8.83 6.45
CA ASP A 115 15.34 -9.33 7.00
C ASP A 115 15.84 -10.57 6.24
N PHE A 116 14.96 -11.36 5.64
CA PHE A 116 15.35 -12.49 4.81
C PHE A 116 16.07 -12.07 3.52
N CYS A 117 15.80 -10.90 2.96
CA CYS A 117 16.53 -10.40 1.80
C CYS A 117 18.04 -10.19 2.08
N LYS A 118 18.44 -10.06 3.36
CA LYS A 118 19.85 -9.90 3.75
C LYS A 118 20.70 -11.15 3.46
N GLU A 119 20.07 -12.31 3.36
CA GLU A 119 20.75 -13.58 3.06
C GLU A 119 21.07 -13.74 1.57
N ILE A 120 20.39 -12.99 0.67
CA ILE A 120 20.63 -13.03 -0.79
C ILE A 120 22.06 -12.57 -1.09
N ILE A 121 22.74 -13.33 -1.96
CA ILE A 121 24.14 -13.15 -2.32
C ILE A 121 24.29 -12.07 -3.39
N ASP A 122 23.49 -12.14 -4.45
CA ASP A 122 23.53 -11.13 -5.51
C ASP A 122 23.01 -9.77 -4.99
N VAL A 123 23.87 -8.75 -5.07
CA VAL A 123 23.61 -7.42 -4.51
C VAL A 123 22.41 -6.76 -5.18
N GLN A 124 22.25 -6.95 -6.49
CA GLN A 124 21.14 -6.38 -7.23
C GLN A 124 19.83 -7.04 -6.82
N THR A 125 19.81 -8.37 -6.73
CA THR A 125 18.65 -9.17 -6.30
C THR A 125 18.27 -8.88 -4.85
N GLN A 126 19.25 -8.68 -3.97
CA GLN A 126 19.04 -8.29 -2.58
C GLN A 126 18.30 -6.94 -2.49
N GLN A 127 18.73 -5.93 -3.25
CA GLN A 127 18.07 -4.63 -3.30
C GLN A 127 16.66 -4.75 -3.88
N ILE A 128 16.48 -5.49 -4.97
CA ILE A 128 15.17 -5.71 -5.59
C ILE A 128 14.21 -6.38 -4.60
N CYS A 129 14.68 -7.39 -3.86
CA CYS A 129 13.92 -8.06 -2.80
C CYS A 129 13.49 -7.05 -1.72
N ALA A 130 14.44 -6.29 -1.17
CA ALA A 130 14.16 -5.33 -0.10
C ALA A 130 13.16 -4.25 -0.54
N ASP A 131 13.38 -3.62 -1.69
CA ASP A 131 12.50 -2.59 -2.24
C ASP A 131 11.08 -3.11 -2.47
N ALA A 132 10.94 -4.31 -3.04
CA ALA A 132 9.63 -4.91 -3.31
C ALA A 132 8.85 -5.17 -2.03
N LEU A 133 9.51 -5.66 -0.98
CA LEU A 133 8.87 -5.89 0.32
C LEU A 133 8.54 -4.57 1.02
N TYR A 134 9.45 -3.60 1.05
CA TYR A 134 9.15 -2.28 1.63
C TYR A 134 7.98 -1.59 0.92
N LEU A 135 7.91 -1.68 -0.40
CA LEU A 135 6.77 -1.17 -1.16
C LEU A 135 5.48 -1.87 -0.74
N SER A 136 5.46 -3.21 -0.68
CA SER A 136 4.26 -3.95 -0.28
C SER A 136 3.78 -3.57 1.13
N GLN A 137 4.71 -3.41 2.08
CA GLN A 137 4.42 -3.02 3.45
C GLN A 137 3.91 -1.58 3.54
N ALA A 138 4.50 -0.64 2.79
CA ALA A 138 4.06 0.75 2.74
C ALA A 138 2.66 0.89 2.14
N LEU A 139 2.36 0.14 1.08
CA LEU A 139 1.03 0.11 0.47
C LEU A 139 -0.01 -0.51 1.42
N ALA A 140 0.36 -1.57 2.15
CA ALA A 140 -0.53 -2.20 3.13
C ALA A 140 -0.77 -1.31 4.37
N SER A 141 0.22 -0.52 4.79
CA SER A 141 0.09 0.39 5.92
C SER A 141 -0.63 1.70 5.58
N GLY A 142 -0.58 2.11 4.31
CA GLY A 142 -1.11 3.38 3.82
C GLY A 142 -0.33 4.60 4.33
N LYS A 143 0.89 4.42 4.85
CA LYS A 143 1.70 5.51 5.44
C LYS A 143 2.84 5.89 4.52
N GLU A 144 2.86 7.13 4.04
CA GLU A 144 3.95 7.67 3.21
C GLU A 144 5.34 7.50 3.83
N LYS A 145 5.43 7.61 5.18
CA LYS A 145 6.69 7.43 5.90
C LYS A 145 7.31 6.06 5.64
N ASP A 146 6.51 5.02 5.36
CA ASP A 146 7.02 3.68 5.13
C ASP A 146 7.70 3.54 3.76
N CYS A 147 7.39 4.42 2.79
CA CYS A 147 8.12 4.53 1.53
C CYS A 147 9.58 4.98 1.72
N GLN A 148 9.91 5.60 2.86
CA GLN A 148 11.29 6.05 3.15
C GLN A 148 12.28 4.89 3.27
N ASN A 149 11.80 3.66 3.48
CA ASN A 149 12.63 2.48 3.58
C ASN A 149 13.05 1.90 2.22
N ILE A 150 12.38 2.30 1.13
CA ILE A 150 12.73 1.88 -0.24
C ILE A 150 14.07 2.53 -0.62
N LEU A 151 15.02 1.74 -1.09
CA LEU A 151 16.39 2.16 -1.40
C LEU A 151 16.49 2.79 -2.78
N ASP A 152 15.75 2.23 -3.75
CA ASP A 152 15.65 2.79 -5.09
C ASP A 152 14.80 4.08 -5.09
N ALA A 153 15.42 5.19 -5.50
CA ALA A 153 14.80 6.50 -5.46
C ALA A 153 13.57 6.63 -6.36
N GLU A 154 13.57 5.98 -7.54
CA GLU A 154 12.46 6.04 -8.48
C GLU A 154 11.25 5.26 -7.92
N LYS A 155 11.50 4.08 -7.34
CA LYS A 155 10.46 3.30 -6.66
C LYS A 155 9.93 4.00 -5.41
N GLN A 156 10.81 4.68 -4.66
CA GLN A 156 10.42 5.48 -3.50
C GLN A 156 9.48 6.62 -3.92
N GLU A 157 9.82 7.37 -4.97
CA GLU A 157 8.96 8.42 -5.51
C GLU A 157 7.63 7.84 -6.03
N GLY A 158 7.68 6.69 -6.72
CA GLY A 158 6.50 5.93 -7.14
C GLY A 158 5.58 5.59 -5.97
N CYS A 159 6.12 5.05 -4.88
CA CYS A 159 5.39 4.72 -3.66
C CYS A 159 4.71 5.96 -3.05
N LEU A 160 5.46 7.05 -2.91
CA LEU A 160 4.94 8.32 -2.37
C LEU A 160 3.82 8.88 -3.25
N ARG A 161 3.94 8.83 -4.57
CA ARG A 161 2.88 9.28 -5.49
C ARG A 161 1.60 8.47 -5.32
N VAL A 162 1.70 7.15 -5.13
CA VAL A 162 0.53 6.28 -4.93
C VAL A 162 -0.13 6.55 -3.58
N LEU A 163 0.65 6.72 -2.51
CA LEU A 163 0.11 6.89 -1.15
C LEU A 163 -0.37 8.31 -0.83
N ALA A 164 0.30 9.35 -1.35
CA ALA A 164 -0.03 10.74 -1.06
C ALA A 164 -1.31 11.22 -1.76
N GLY A 165 -1.87 10.41 -2.67
CA GLY A 165 -3.03 10.80 -3.47
C GLY A 165 -2.75 11.96 -4.43
N PRO A 166 -3.80 12.55 -5.03
CA PRO A 166 -3.65 13.70 -5.88
C PRO A 166 -3.05 14.87 -5.09
N LEU A 167 -2.26 15.68 -5.80
CA LEU A 167 -1.80 16.94 -5.24
C LEU A 167 -3.03 17.85 -5.07
N THR A 168 -3.24 18.35 -3.86
CA THR A 168 -4.31 19.28 -3.54
C THR A 168 -3.75 20.57 -2.98
N SER A 169 -4.54 21.63 -2.95
CA SER A 169 -4.12 22.87 -2.29
C SER A 169 -3.75 22.65 -0.81
N GLU A 170 -4.35 21.68 -0.12
CA GLU A 170 -4.07 21.35 1.28
C GLU A 170 -2.73 20.63 1.48
N ASN A 171 -2.38 19.67 0.62
CA ASN A 171 -1.15 18.87 0.76
C ASN A 171 0.01 19.38 -0.11
N CYS A 172 -0.22 20.39 -0.96
CA CYS A 172 0.77 20.80 -1.94
C CYS A 172 2.04 21.37 -1.29
N PHE A 173 1.93 22.24 -0.28
CA PHE A 173 3.11 22.89 0.29
C PHE A 173 4.03 21.89 0.99
N GLU A 174 3.46 20.91 1.68
CA GLU A 174 4.25 19.85 2.33
C GLU A 174 4.98 18.96 1.31
N ARG A 175 4.39 18.77 0.12
CA ARG A 175 4.93 17.91 -0.94
C ARG A 175 5.93 18.59 -1.87
N THR A 176 5.74 19.87 -2.18
CA THR A 176 6.57 20.59 -3.17
C THR A 176 7.48 21.63 -2.53
N GLY A 177 7.13 22.14 -1.34
CA GLY A 177 7.79 23.30 -0.73
C GLY A 177 7.60 24.61 -1.51
N ASP A 178 6.78 24.62 -2.56
CA ASP A 178 6.62 25.75 -3.47
C ASP A 178 5.23 26.38 -3.34
N SER A 179 5.15 27.45 -2.55
CA SER A 179 3.90 28.19 -2.34
C SER A 179 3.33 28.79 -3.64
N SER A 180 4.17 29.14 -4.62
CA SER A 180 3.75 29.73 -5.89
C SER A 180 3.10 28.68 -6.80
N TYR A 181 3.66 27.47 -6.81
CA TYR A 181 3.04 26.33 -7.50
C TYR A 181 1.72 25.93 -6.82
N CYS A 182 1.67 25.92 -5.48
CA CYS A 182 0.45 25.56 -4.75
C CYS A 182 -0.71 26.54 -4.91
N ALA A 183 -0.42 27.84 -5.04
CA ALA A 183 -1.45 28.82 -5.38
C ALA A 183 -2.11 28.53 -6.74
N GLN A 184 -1.36 27.96 -7.67
CA GLN A 184 -1.87 27.59 -9.00
C GLN A 184 -2.64 26.26 -8.97
N VAL A 185 -2.24 25.31 -8.13
CA VAL A 185 -3.03 24.09 -7.87
C VAL A 185 -4.41 24.45 -7.30
N LEU A 186 -4.49 25.44 -6.41
CA LEU A 186 -5.78 25.94 -5.91
C LEU A 186 -6.64 26.56 -7.02
N LEU A 187 -6.04 27.31 -7.95
CA LEU A 187 -6.77 27.85 -9.11
C LEU A 187 -7.29 26.73 -10.01
N MET A 188 -6.50 25.68 -10.24
CA MET A 188 -6.94 24.50 -10.99
C MET A 188 -8.10 23.80 -10.30
N GLU A 189 -8.03 23.59 -8.97
CA GLU A 189 -9.15 23.02 -8.20
C GLU A 189 -10.41 23.87 -8.31
N GLN A 190 -10.28 25.20 -8.24
CA GLN A 190 -11.40 26.13 -8.42
C GLN A 190 -12.00 26.03 -9.82
N ALA A 191 -11.17 25.97 -10.86
CA ALA A 191 -11.61 25.81 -12.24
C ALA A 191 -12.40 24.51 -12.43
N ILE A 192 -11.91 23.39 -11.87
CA ILE A 192 -12.58 22.08 -11.93
C ILE A 192 -13.91 22.11 -11.16
N MET A 193 -13.94 22.72 -9.97
CA MET A 193 -15.16 22.81 -9.17
C MET A 193 -16.22 23.74 -9.79
N ALA A 194 -15.78 24.84 -10.39
CA ALA A 194 -16.65 25.80 -11.06
C ALA A 194 -17.03 25.37 -12.49
N LYS A 195 -16.30 24.40 -13.07
CA LYS A 195 -16.33 24.05 -14.50
C LYS A 195 -16.10 25.25 -15.41
N ASP A 196 -15.22 26.16 -14.98
CA ASP A 196 -14.99 27.44 -15.65
C ASP A 196 -13.58 27.47 -16.26
N PRO A 197 -13.46 27.41 -17.60
CA PRO A 197 -12.17 27.43 -18.29
C PRO A 197 -11.43 28.78 -18.16
N ASP A 198 -12.11 29.88 -17.85
CA ASP A 198 -11.46 31.18 -17.65
C ASP A 198 -10.62 31.20 -16.36
N ILE A 199 -10.97 30.37 -15.37
CA ILE A 199 -10.15 30.20 -14.17
C ILE A 199 -8.83 29.49 -14.53
N CYS A 200 -8.82 28.55 -15.49
CA CYS A 200 -7.59 27.92 -15.97
C CYS A 200 -6.60 28.95 -16.57
N GLN A 201 -7.10 30.03 -17.20
CA GLN A 201 -6.26 31.08 -17.77
C GLN A 201 -5.54 31.94 -16.72
N GLN A 202 -5.94 31.86 -15.45
CA GLN A 202 -5.27 32.56 -14.34
C GLN A 202 -4.02 31.81 -13.85
N ILE A 203 -3.85 30.55 -14.27
CA ILE A 203 -2.66 29.73 -14.00
C ILE A 203 -1.51 30.22 -14.88
N THR A 204 -0.29 30.20 -14.35
CA THR A 204 0.92 30.64 -15.09
C THR A 204 1.83 29.48 -15.50
N ASP A 205 1.74 28.34 -14.82
CA ASP A 205 2.46 27.11 -15.12
C ASP A 205 1.84 26.44 -16.33
N THR A 206 2.62 26.32 -17.41
CA THR A 206 2.13 25.84 -18.71
C THR A 206 1.66 24.39 -18.66
N ASN A 207 2.25 23.54 -17.82
CA ASN A 207 1.83 22.14 -17.69
C ASN A 207 0.52 22.04 -16.91
N LEU A 208 0.36 22.89 -15.89
CA LEU A 208 -0.86 22.94 -15.09
C LEU A 208 -2.02 23.57 -15.86
N ILE A 209 -1.77 24.56 -16.72
CA ILE A 209 -2.78 25.09 -17.68
C ILE A 209 -3.28 23.95 -18.57
N ALA A 210 -2.38 23.23 -19.25
CA ALA A 210 -2.77 22.14 -20.14
C ALA A 210 -3.55 21.03 -19.41
N SER A 211 -3.16 20.72 -18.17
CA SER A 211 -3.88 19.74 -17.34
C SER A 211 -5.24 20.27 -16.88
N CYS A 212 -5.33 21.56 -16.55
CA CYS A 212 -6.58 22.22 -16.18
C CYS A 212 -7.54 22.22 -17.37
N GLU A 213 -7.07 22.63 -18.54
CA GLU A 213 -7.85 22.65 -19.79
C GLU A 213 -8.26 21.23 -20.23
N ASP A 214 -7.45 20.19 -20.01
CA ASP A 214 -7.86 18.81 -20.32
C ASP A 214 -9.00 18.34 -19.41
N VAL A 215 -8.98 18.74 -18.13
CA VAL A 215 -10.00 18.33 -17.15
C VAL A 215 -11.26 19.20 -17.21
N VAL A 216 -11.11 20.51 -17.44
CA VAL A 216 -12.19 21.50 -17.49
C VAL A 216 -12.75 21.63 -18.91
N GLY A 217 -11.89 21.57 -19.93
CA GLY A 217 -12.22 21.77 -21.35
C GLY A 217 -12.92 20.61 -22.05
N ILE A 218 -13.64 19.79 -21.30
CA ILE A 218 -14.71 18.94 -21.84
C ILE A 218 -15.98 19.78 -22.06
N GLY A 219 -15.88 20.75 -22.97
CA GLY A 219 -16.95 21.16 -23.88
C GLY A 219 -17.98 22.23 -23.46
N ASP A 220 -18.09 22.68 -22.21
CA ASP A 220 -19.14 23.64 -21.81
C ASP A 220 -18.58 25.07 -21.68
N ARG A 221 -18.46 25.77 -22.81
CA ARG A 221 -17.68 27.03 -22.92
C ARG A 221 -18.46 28.27 -22.49
N ASP A 222 -19.77 28.26 -22.60
CA ASP A 222 -20.67 29.31 -22.12
C ASP A 222 -21.35 28.98 -20.79
N GLY A 223 -21.10 27.78 -20.25
CA GLY A 223 -21.46 27.40 -18.88
C GLY A 223 -22.94 27.13 -18.71
N ASP A 224 -23.62 26.74 -19.79
CA ASP A 224 -25.06 26.57 -19.84
C ASP A 224 -25.51 25.13 -19.49
N GLY A 225 -24.55 24.21 -19.40
CA GLY A 225 -24.75 22.81 -19.05
C GLY A 225 -24.69 21.82 -20.23
N LEU A 226 -24.35 22.26 -21.44
CA LEU A 226 -24.11 21.42 -22.61
C LEU A 226 -22.65 21.45 -23.06
N ASP A 227 -22.09 20.27 -23.35
CA ASP A 227 -20.75 20.18 -23.93
C ASP A 227 -20.75 20.42 -25.46
N GLU A 228 -19.59 20.70 -26.08
CA GLU A 228 -19.45 20.96 -27.52
C GLU A 228 -20.10 19.88 -28.41
N LEU A 229 -20.10 18.61 -27.97
CA LEU A 229 -20.73 17.52 -28.72
C LEU A 229 -22.25 17.51 -28.57
N GLN A 230 -22.77 17.93 -27.42
CA GLN A 230 -24.19 18.17 -27.18
C GLN A 230 -24.64 19.40 -27.95
N GLU A 231 -23.92 20.51 -27.88
CA GLU A 231 -24.14 21.72 -28.65
C GLU A 231 -24.21 21.43 -30.15
N MET A 232 -23.22 20.70 -30.68
CA MET A 232 -23.23 20.25 -32.08
C MET A 232 -24.43 19.35 -32.42
N ARG A 233 -24.93 18.57 -31.46
CA ARG A 233 -26.08 17.68 -31.66
C ARG A 233 -27.40 18.45 -31.71
N PHE A 234 -27.57 19.44 -30.84
CA PHE A 234 -28.77 20.27 -30.78
C PHE A 234 -28.73 21.42 -31.78
N GLY A 235 -27.55 21.75 -32.32
CA GLY A 235 -27.35 22.82 -33.28
C GLY A 235 -27.25 24.20 -32.62
N THR A 236 -27.03 24.21 -31.31
CA THR A 236 -26.83 25.37 -30.45
C THR A 236 -25.37 25.85 -30.52
N SER A 237 -25.09 26.98 -29.87
CA SER A 237 -23.79 27.65 -29.94
C SER A 237 -22.99 27.46 -28.66
N ASP A 238 -21.83 26.80 -28.75
CA ASP A 238 -20.89 26.59 -27.62
C ASP A 238 -20.31 27.86 -26.95
N VAL A 239 -20.73 29.04 -27.38
CA VAL A 239 -20.29 30.33 -26.82
C VAL A 239 -21.48 31.28 -26.56
N ASN A 240 -22.70 30.78 -26.67
CA ASN A 240 -23.92 31.52 -26.43
C ASN A 240 -24.96 30.62 -25.76
N ALA A 241 -25.06 30.75 -24.44
CA ALA A 241 -25.88 29.92 -23.57
C ALA A 241 -27.39 29.91 -23.87
N ASP A 242 -27.92 30.78 -24.73
CA ASP A 242 -29.35 30.92 -25.05
C ASP A 242 -29.47 31.21 -26.55
N SER A 243 -29.58 30.15 -27.36
CA SER A 243 -29.44 30.19 -28.81
C SER A 243 -30.63 30.85 -29.52
N ASP A 244 -31.83 30.79 -28.95
CA ASP A 244 -33.03 31.38 -29.52
C ASP A 244 -33.52 32.67 -28.82
N SER A 245 -32.86 33.03 -27.72
CA SER A 245 -33.04 34.28 -26.97
C SER A 245 -34.41 34.45 -26.32
N ASP A 246 -35.00 33.36 -25.83
CA ASP A 246 -36.29 33.35 -25.13
C ASP A 246 -36.17 33.55 -23.60
N GLY A 247 -34.94 33.41 -23.10
CA GLY A 247 -34.51 33.56 -21.73
C GLY A 247 -34.54 32.29 -20.87
N LEU A 248 -34.50 31.11 -21.49
CA LEU A 248 -33.94 29.87 -20.93
C LEU A 248 -32.58 29.61 -21.57
N SER A 249 -31.68 28.93 -20.86
CA SER A 249 -30.43 28.49 -21.49
C SER A 249 -30.64 27.20 -22.31
N ASP A 250 -29.82 26.96 -23.35
CA ASP A 250 -29.95 25.75 -24.19
C ASP A 250 -29.87 24.48 -23.32
N GLY A 251 -28.99 24.49 -22.32
CA GLY A 251 -28.91 23.45 -21.30
C GLY A 251 -30.12 23.34 -20.37
N GLU A 252 -30.81 24.43 -20.01
CA GLU A 252 -32.07 24.38 -19.26
C GLU A 252 -33.18 23.73 -20.10
N GLU A 253 -33.26 24.10 -21.37
CA GLU A 253 -34.22 23.59 -22.33
C GLU A 253 -34.03 22.10 -22.58
N VAL A 254 -32.80 21.66 -22.85
CA VAL A 254 -32.47 20.25 -23.13
C VAL A 254 -32.60 19.38 -21.88
N ASN A 255 -32.11 19.82 -20.72
CA ASN A 255 -31.98 18.97 -19.54
C ASN A 255 -33.18 19.04 -18.58
N THR A 256 -33.92 20.15 -18.58
CA THR A 256 -34.95 20.42 -17.56
C THR A 256 -36.36 20.53 -18.15
N TYR A 257 -36.54 21.40 -19.14
CA TYR A 257 -37.87 21.73 -19.68
C TYR A 257 -38.27 20.87 -20.88
N PHE A 258 -37.30 20.25 -21.54
CA PHE A 258 -37.45 19.42 -22.74
C PHE A 258 -38.12 20.17 -23.90
N THR A 259 -37.79 21.45 -24.03
CA THR A 259 -38.15 22.34 -25.15
C THR A 259 -37.11 22.24 -26.28
N ASP A 260 -37.37 22.88 -27.42
CA ASP A 260 -36.42 22.93 -28.55
C ASP A 260 -35.56 24.20 -28.43
N PRO A 261 -34.25 24.10 -28.13
CA PRO A 261 -33.39 25.25 -27.84
C PRO A 261 -33.09 26.17 -29.04
N LEU A 262 -33.68 25.86 -30.20
CA LEU A 262 -33.62 26.68 -31.41
C LEU A 262 -34.99 27.27 -31.77
N ASN A 263 -36.00 27.11 -30.91
CA ASN A 263 -37.35 27.57 -31.15
C ASN A 263 -37.95 28.22 -29.89
N PRO A 264 -38.10 29.55 -29.87
CA PRO A 264 -38.40 30.28 -28.65
C PRO A 264 -39.86 30.15 -28.17
N ASP A 265 -40.66 29.28 -28.80
CA ASP A 265 -42.07 28.94 -28.52
C ASP A 265 -42.31 27.50 -29.01
N THR A 266 -41.97 26.52 -28.16
CA THR A 266 -41.91 25.10 -28.53
C THR A 266 -43.28 24.51 -28.88
N ASP A 267 -44.33 24.92 -28.16
CA ASP A 267 -45.67 24.38 -28.38
C ASP A 267 -46.51 25.17 -29.40
N GLY A 268 -46.05 26.37 -29.78
CA GLY A 268 -46.59 27.19 -30.86
C GLY A 268 -47.88 27.92 -30.49
N ASP A 269 -48.07 28.26 -29.22
CA ASP A 269 -49.26 28.95 -28.72
C ASP A 269 -49.15 30.49 -28.73
N GLY A 270 -47.95 31.01 -28.99
CA GLY A 270 -47.63 32.43 -29.05
C GLY A 270 -47.02 33.00 -27.77
N TYR A 271 -46.72 32.20 -26.77
CA TYR A 271 -45.92 32.56 -25.59
C TYR A 271 -44.52 31.97 -25.70
N LEU A 272 -43.52 32.68 -25.18
CA LEU A 272 -42.14 32.18 -25.20
C LEU A 272 -41.94 31.15 -24.08
N ASP A 273 -41.16 30.10 -24.31
CA ASP A 273 -40.98 29.01 -23.34
C ASP A 273 -40.43 29.55 -22.00
N GLY A 274 -39.41 30.40 -22.07
CA GLY A 274 -38.87 31.09 -20.90
C GLY A 274 -39.84 32.04 -20.22
N ALA A 275 -40.77 32.66 -20.96
CA ALA A 275 -41.81 33.49 -20.36
C ALA A 275 -42.84 32.64 -19.59
N GLU A 276 -43.20 31.48 -20.12
CA GLU A 276 -44.10 30.54 -19.49
C GLU A 276 -43.50 29.95 -18.22
N VAL A 277 -42.25 29.47 -18.28
CA VAL A 277 -41.52 28.96 -17.11
C VAL A 277 -41.45 30.00 -15.99
N ARG A 278 -41.08 31.25 -16.32
CA ARG A 278 -41.04 32.36 -15.33
C ARG A 278 -42.41 32.67 -14.72
N ALA A 279 -43.49 32.43 -15.45
CA ALA A 279 -44.86 32.62 -15.00
C ALA A 279 -45.48 31.35 -14.35
N GLY A 280 -44.76 30.22 -14.33
CA GLY A 280 -45.19 28.95 -13.77
C GLY A 280 -46.14 28.15 -14.67
N TYR A 281 -46.16 28.44 -15.97
CA TYR A 281 -46.86 27.66 -17.00
C TYR A 281 -45.92 26.61 -17.61
N SER A 282 -46.47 25.74 -18.46
CA SER A 282 -45.74 24.62 -19.06
C SER A 282 -45.46 24.92 -20.53
N PRO A 283 -44.18 24.99 -20.96
CA PRO A 283 -43.80 25.33 -22.35
C PRO A 283 -44.03 24.20 -23.38
N LEU A 284 -44.89 23.25 -23.03
CA LEU A 284 -45.18 22.05 -23.83
C LEU A 284 -46.69 21.83 -23.96
N ILE A 285 -47.50 22.78 -23.47
CA ILE A 285 -48.96 22.67 -23.43
C ILE A 285 -49.57 23.97 -23.93
N VAL A 286 -50.01 23.92 -25.19
CA VAL A 286 -50.70 25.01 -25.87
C VAL A 286 -51.76 25.67 -25.00
N ALA A 287 -51.56 26.94 -24.67
CA ALA A 287 -52.48 27.72 -23.86
C ALA A 287 -53.86 27.86 -24.52
N GLY A 288 -54.90 27.74 -23.70
CA GLY A 288 -56.29 27.97 -24.13
C GLY A 288 -56.99 26.77 -24.79
N LYS A 289 -56.45 25.55 -24.64
CA LYS A 289 -57.12 24.30 -25.04
C LYS A 289 -57.55 23.43 -23.87
#